data_AF-A0A7S1ZTD6-F1
#
_entry.id   AF-A0A7S1ZTD6-F1
#
_cell.length_a   1.000
_cell.length_b   1.000
_cell.length_c   1.000
_cell.angle_alpha   90.00
_cell.angle_beta   90.00
_cell.angle_gamma   90.00
#
_symmetry.space_group_name_H-M   'P 1'
#
loop_
_entity.id
_entity.type
_entity.pdbx_description
1 polymer ?
#
loop_
_entity_poly.entity_id
_entity_poly.type
_entity_poly.pdbx_seq_one_letter_code
_entity_poly.pdbx_strand_id
1 'polypeptide(L)'
;RLKEVSKQSSPDEHFEDIISNYAELEFAFRYTDVQYFKKRRDLGLPSPIPLNTPFKSTDCIPGTAKPREHKTWSILLPICSRSSTKASSRELKRNKDAINRFGEIERLAQHHTHNQDIEKVCWDRLENFVASFRATTTKYDQSQIEFIIGIDEDDHVFNTQSAKERIEEIIPCMVRFILIRPQLYGKVCKIWNRLAQEAKHDFIVLLGDDIILLDNGWKQLIELRFEEIADATGLPYGTGCVALTDLSFQGFPTFPVIHQTHLKTFNRLLPRQFVNQGGDPFLYELYSRHNASSFVAAARLKNTLGGDDSARYLKHDINWKGIVLRVQLQHLQNHLKKRPEGVCLDIVVPSYRTNNDKILTKIIGLRASVK
;
A
#
# COMPACT_ATOMS: atom_id res chain seq x y z
N ARG A 1 -4.32 -11.56 -31.02
CA ARG A 1 -3.20 -10.62 -30.75
C ARG A 1 -3.80 -9.23 -30.61
N LEU A 2 -4.00 -8.74 -29.38
CA LEU A 2 -4.39 -7.34 -29.16
C LEU A 2 -3.11 -6.51 -29.08
N LYS A 3 -3.00 -5.48 -29.90
CA LYS A 3 -1.87 -4.54 -29.94
C LYS A 3 -2.32 -3.29 -29.20
N GLU A 4 -1.66 -3.01 -28.09
CA GLU A 4 -1.88 -1.87 -27.22
C GLU A 4 -1.10 -0.66 -27.75
N VAL A 5 -1.69 0.53 -27.70
CA VAL A 5 -1.03 1.79 -28.03
C VAL A 5 -1.23 2.70 -26.82
N SER A 6 -0.19 2.85 -26.00
CA SER A 6 -0.12 3.94 -25.02
C SER A 6 0.84 5.00 -25.56
N LYS A 7 0.34 6.22 -25.69
CA LYS A 7 1.11 7.40 -26.12
C LYS A 7 1.21 8.31 -24.89
N GLN A 8 2.42 8.64 -24.45
CA GLN A 8 2.63 9.74 -23.51
C GLN A 8 2.58 11.05 -24.30
N SER A 9 1.93 12.06 -23.74
CA SER A 9 1.69 13.34 -24.42
C SER A 9 2.92 14.24 -24.47
N SER A 10 3.00 15.00 -25.57
CA SER A 10 3.94 16.10 -25.75
C SER A 10 3.49 17.33 -24.92
N PRO A 11 4.41 18.19 -24.43
CA PRO A 11 4.06 19.44 -23.74
C PRO A 11 3.18 20.41 -24.56
N ASP A 12 3.00 20.17 -25.87
CA ASP A 12 2.15 20.97 -26.75
C ASP A 12 0.74 20.36 -27.00
N GLU A 13 0.41 19.20 -26.40
CA GLU A 13 -0.94 18.60 -26.56
C GLU A 13 -1.96 19.28 -25.61
N HIS A 14 -3.14 19.60 -26.12
CA HIS A 14 -4.22 20.23 -25.35
C HIS A 14 -4.82 19.25 -24.32
N PHE A 15 -5.10 19.72 -23.10
CA PHE A 15 -5.62 18.90 -21.98
C PHE A 15 -6.89 18.10 -22.30
N GLU A 16 -7.72 18.55 -23.24
CA GLU A 16 -8.93 17.85 -23.70
C GLU A 16 -8.62 16.50 -24.36
N ASP A 17 -7.42 16.34 -24.92
CA ASP A 17 -6.91 15.11 -25.53
C ASP A 17 -6.10 14.24 -24.54
N ILE A 18 -5.80 14.76 -23.35
CA ILE A 18 -4.88 14.17 -22.36
C ILE A 18 -5.59 13.33 -21.29
N ILE A 19 -6.91 13.51 -21.07
CA ILE A 19 -7.66 12.72 -20.08
C ILE A 19 -7.88 11.29 -20.58
N SER A 20 -6.82 10.50 -20.59
CA SER A 20 -6.78 9.06 -20.85
C SER A 20 -6.62 8.24 -19.57
N ASN A 21 -6.17 8.85 -18.48
CA ASN A 21 -6.02 8.17 -17.18
C ASN A 21 -7.15 8.52 -16.21
N TYR A 22 -8.37 8.14 -16.59
CA TYR A 22 -9.58 8.20 -15.76
C TYR A 22 -9.44 7.47 -14.42
N ALA A 23 -8.44 6.57 -14.31
CA ALA A 23 -8.32 5.63 -13.20
C ALA A 23 -7.88 6.29 -11.88
N GLU A 24 -7.08 7.36 -11.91
CA GLU A 24 -6.64 8.08 -10.70
C GLU A 24 -7.72 9.03 -10.16
N LEU A 25 -8.40 9.75 -11.06
CA LEU A 25 -9.51 10.63 -10.71
C LEU A 25 -10.70 9.86 -10.13
N GLU A 26 -11.15 8.80 -10.82
CA GLU A 26 -12.23 7.93 -10.34
C GLU A 26 -11.94 7.36 -8.94
N PHE A 27 -10.67 7.09 -8.64
CA PHE A 27 -10.28 6.47 -7.39
C PHE A 27 -10.30 7.44 -6.21
N ALA A 28 -9.76 8.66 -6.38
CA ALA A 28 -9.79 9.69 -5.32
C ALA A 28 -11.21 10.10 -4.92
N PHE A 29 -12.16 10.09 -5.88
CA PHE A 29 -13.55 10.46 -5.65
C PHE A 29 -14.43 9.32 -5.10
N ARG A 30 -14.10 8.04 -5.36
CA ARG A 30 -14.84 6.89 -4.82
C ARG A 30 -14.62 6.66 -3.32
N TYR A 31 -13.49 7.14 -2.78
CA TYR A 31 -13.04 6.81 -1.42
C TYR A 31 -12.90 8.01 -0.48
N THR A 32 -13.28 9.20 -0.93
CA THR A 32 -13.57 10.28 0.01
C THR A 32 -14.84 9.90 0.76
N ASP A 33 -14.74 9.64 2.06
CA ASP A 33 -15.87 9.21 2.88
C ASP A 33 -16.88 10.36 3.05
N VAL A 34 -17.73 10.55 2.05
CA VAL A 34 -18.81 11.55 2.07
C VAL A 34 -19.80 11.24 3.21
N GLN A 35 -19.94 9.97 3.62
CA GLN A 35 -20.78 9.55 4.74
C GLN A 35 -20.20 10.01 6.09
N TYR A 36 -18.88 9.99 6.26
CA TYR A 36 -18.20 10.57 7.42
C TYR A 36 -18.48 12.07 7.55
N PHE A 37 -18.38 12.82 6.44
CA PHE A 37 -18.70 14.25 6.44
C PHE A 37 -20.20 14.51 6.64
N LYS A 38 -21.07 13.69 6.03
CA LYS A 38 -22.53 13.81 6.16
C LYS A 38 -23.03 13.48 7.56
N LYS A 39 -22.61 12.36 8.16
CA LYS A 39 -22.95 12.01 9.56
C LYS A 39 -22.48 13.08 10.54
N ARG A 40 -21.29 13.67 10.36
CA ARG A 40 -20.83 14.77 11.22
C ARG A 40 -21.70 16.01 11.12
N ARG A 41 -22.11 16.37 9.90
CA ARG A 41 -22.99 17.51 9.66
C ARG A 41 -24.38 17.28 10.26
N ASP A 42 -24.95 16.10 10.03
CA ASP A 42 -26.31 15.77 10.47
C ASP A 42 -26.39 15.57 12.00
N LEU A 43 -25.27 15.25 12.67
CA LEU A 43 -25.16 15.18 14.14
C LEU A 43 -24.86 16.53 14.82
N GLY A 44 -24.71 17.62 14.08
CA GLY A 44 -24.41 18.95 14.65
C GLY A 44 -23.09 19.00 15.43
N LEU A 45 -22.15 18.09 15.14
CA LEU A 45 -20.89 18.02 15.87
C LEU A 45 -20.01 19.22 15.51
N PRO A 46 -19.46 19.95 16.50
CA PRO A 46 -18.60 21.10 16.23
C PRO A 46 -17.36 20.72 15.41
N SER A 47 -16.76 21.73 14.78
CA SER A 47 -15.44 21.67 14.12
C SER A 47 -14.42 20.89 14.95
N PRO A 48 -13.43 20.23 14.31
CA PRO A 48 -12.66 19.16 14.91
C PRO A 48 -12.26 19.46 16.36
N ILE A 49 -12.67 18.59 17.28
CA ILE A 49 -12.09 18.51 18.62
C ILE A 49 -10.56 18.43 18.39
N PRO A 50 -9.75 19.24 19.08
CA PRO A 50 -8.30 19.15 18.96
C PRO A 50 -7.88 17.69 19.10
N LEU A 51 -7.15 17.17 18.11
CA LEU A 51 -6.71 15.76 17.96
C LEU A 51 -5.87 15.21 19.14
N ASN A 52 -5.78 15.95 20.23
CA ASN A 52 -5.04 15.62 21.44
C ASN A 52 -5.95 15.12 22.59
N THR A 53 -7.25 14.88 22.38
CA THR A 53 -8.00 14.09 23.36
C THR A 53 -7.53 12.64 23.23
N PRO A 54 -6.76 12.10 24.19
CA PRO A 54 -6.39 10.69 24.16
C PRO A 54 -7.67 9.87 24.07
N PHE A 55 -7.68 8.90 23.17
CA PHE A 55 -8.76 7.91 23.10
C PHE A 55 -8.78 7.21 24.47
N LYS A 56 -9.64 7.67 25.38
CA LYS A 56 -9.83 7.00 26.66
C LYS A 56 -10.54 5.70 26.32
N SER A 57 -9.77 4.62 26.28
CA SER A 57 -10.21 3.22 26.17
C SER A 57 -11.14 2.78 27.34
N THR A 58 -11.82 3.71 28.02
CA THR A 58 -12.53 3.48 29.27
C THR A 58 -13.99 3.08 29.09
N ASP A 59 -14.53 3.07 27.87
CA ASP A 59 -15.90 2.61 27.63
C ASP A 59 -16.02 1.09 27.43
N CYS A 60 -14.92 0.35 27.65
CA CYS A 60 -15.00 -1.08 27.90
C CYS A 60 -15.59 -1.29 29.30
N ILE A 61 -16.89 -1.59 29.35
CA ILE A 61 -17.59 -2.04 30.56
C ILE A 61 -16.75 -3.16 31.21
N PRO A 62 -16.18 -2.94 32.41
CA PRO A 62 -15.39 -3.97 33.08
C PRO A 62 -16.35 -5.02 33.64
N GLY A 63 -16.39 -6.22 33.04
CA GLY A 63 -17.10 -7.33 33.70
C GLY A 63 -17.34 -8.61 32.90
N THR A 64 -17.38 -8.60 31.57
CA THR A 64 -17.85 -9.80 30.83
C THR A 64 -17.13 -10.10 29.51
N ALA A 65 -16.09 -9.36 29.14
CA ALA A 65 -15.35 -9.65 27.93
C ALA A 65 -14.58 -10.98 28.08
N LYS A 66 -15.02 -12.01 27.36
CA LYS A 66 -14.23 -13.22 27.15
C LYS A 66 -12.80 -12.80 26.73
N PRO A 67 -11.75 -13.48 27.21
CA PRO A 67 -10.39 -13.20 26.74
C PRO A 67 -10.40 -13.21 25.22
N ARG A 68 -10.12 -12.06 24.60
CA ARG A 68 -10.05 -11.99 23.14
C ARG A 68 -8.92 -12.90 22.71
N GLU A 69 -9.27 -13.88 21.88
CA GLU A 69 -8.32 -14.80 21.27
C GLU A 69 -7.22 -13.98 20.60
N HIS A 70 -5.97 -14.31 20.92
CA HIS A 70 -4.82 -13.54 20.50
C HIS A 70 -4.67 -13.61 18.99
N LYS A 71 -4.74 -12.45 18.33
CA LYS A 71 -4.60 -12.35 16.87
C LYS A 71 -3.15 -12.03 16.52
N THR A 72 -2.67 -12.79 15.55
CA THR A 72 -1.27 -12.84 15.15
C THR A 72 -1.08 -12.05 13.85
N TRP A 73 0.08 -11.41 13.64
CA TRP A 73 0.36 -10.54 12.48
C TRP A 73 1.69 -10.83 11.77
N SER A 74 1.69 -10.79 10.44
CA SER A 74 2.89 -10.76 9.60
C SER A 74 3.02 -9.40 8.91
N ILE A 75 4.15 -8.71 9.13
CA ILE A 75 4.53 -7.51 8.40
C ILE A 75 5.44 -7.91 7.23
N LEU A 76 4.99 -7.66 6.00
CA LEU A 76 5.79 -7.92 4.79
C LEU A 76 6.60 -6.67 4.46
N LEU A 77 7.92 -6.74 4.65
CA LEU A 77 8.82 -5.59 4.57
C LEU A 77 9.93 -5.82 3.52
N PRO A 78 9.71 -5.49 2.25
CA PRO A 78 10.78 -5.49 1.26
C PRO A 78 11.72 -4.29 1.49
N ILE A 79 13.01 -4.55 1.69
CA ILE A 79 14.05 -3.53 1.85
C ILE A 79 15.15 -3.71 0.80
N CYS A 80 15.76 -2.60 0.38
CA CYS A 80 16.79 -2.61 -0.65
C CYS A 80 17.61 -1.31 -0.60
N SER A 81 18.93 -1.42 -0.76
CA SER A 81 19.88 -0.29 -0.83
C SER A 81 20.05 0.28 -2.23
N ARG A 82 19.45 -0.33 -3.26
CA ARG A 82 19.50 0.20 -4.62
C ARG A 82 18.74 1.52 -4.68
N SER A 83 19.48 2.61 -4.72
CA SER A 83 18.96 3.92 -5.08
C SER A 83 18.43 3.88 -6.51
N SER A 84 17.40 4.68 -6.82
CA SER A 84 16.91 4.88 -8.19
C SER A 84 17.91 5.71 -9.02
N THR A 85 19.20 5.40 -8.97
CA THR A 85 20.29 6.13 -9.64
C THR A 85 20.25 6.03 -11.17
N LYS A 86 19.23 5.37 -11.76
CA LYS A 86 19.05 5.33 -13.22
C LYS A 86 18.77 6.70 -13.84
N ALA A 87 18.39 7.73 -13.08
CA ALA A 87 18.40 9.12 -13.57
C ALA A 87 19.82 9.54 -14.02
N SER A 88 20.86 9.11 -13.32
CA SER A 88 22.27 9.39 -13.66
C SER A 88 22.79 8.59 -14.86
N SER A 89 22.21 7.40 -15.14
CA SER A 89 22.66 6.56 -16.26
C SER A 89 22.40 7.16 -17.66
N ARG A 90 21.43 8.09 -17.79
CA ARG A 90 21.20 8.85 -19.03
C ARG A 90 22.21 9.97 -19.24
N GLU A 91 22.75 10.56 -18.17
CA GLU A 91 23.85 11.54 -18.24
C GLU A 91 25.19 10.85 -18.53
N LEU A 92 25.46 9.69 -17.91
CA LEU A 92 26.72 8.95 -18.10
C LEU A 92 26.95 8.47 -19.55
N LYS A 93 25.90 8.30 -20.35
CA LYS A 93 26.06 7.94 -21.78
C LYS A 93 26.52 9.12 -22.65
N ARG A 94 26.44 10.37 -22.19
CA ARG A 94 26.92 11.55 -22.95
C ARG A 94 28.40 11.86 -22.77
N ASN A 95 29.08 11.28 -21.77
CA ASN A 95 30.45 11.65 -21.38
C ASN A 95 31.50 10.54 -21.59
N LYS A 96 31.26 9.58 -22.49
CA LYS A 96 32.20 8.47 -22.72
C LYS A 96 33.46 8.84 -23.53
N ASP A 97 33.52 10.01 -24.14
CA ASP A 97 34.57 10.35 -25.10
C ASP A 97 35.77 11.12 -24.50
N ALA A 98 35.84 11.29 -23.18
CA ALA A 98 36.98 11.92 -22.52
C ALA A 98 37.32 11.18 -21.20
N ILE A 99 38.18 10.17 -21.25
CA ILE A 99 38.63 9.45 -20.06
C ILE A 99 40.17 9.53 -19.96
N ASN A 100 40.64 10.43 -19.10
CA ASN A 100 42.01 10.46 -18.58
C ASN A 100 42.13 9.49 -17.38
N ARG A 101 43.27 8.79 -17.25
CA ARG A 101 43.55 7.83 -16.14
C ARG A 101 43.43 8.42 -14.73
N PHE A 102 43.61 9.73 -14.56
CA PHE A 102 43.39 10.41 -13.27
C PHE A 102 41.91 10.47 -12.85
N GLY A 103 40.97 10.43 -13.82
CA GLY A 103 39.55 10.39 -13.54
C GLY A 103 39.06 9.05 -12.97
N GLU A 104 39.85 7.97 -13.08
CA GLU A 104 39.47 6.67 -12.48
C GLU A 104 39.64 6.68 -10.95
N ILE A 105 40.71 7.27 -10.44
CA ILE A 105 40.96 7.37 -8.98
C ILE A 105 39.93 8.31 -8.32
N GLU A 106 39.64 9.44 -8.95
CA GLU A 106 38.62 10.38 -8.46
C GLU A 106 37.21 9.77 -8.52
N ARG A 107 36.88 8.99 -9.56
CA ARG A 107 35.63 8.22 -9.61
C ARG A 107 35.56 7.17 -8.51
N LEU A 108 36.64 6.43 -8.23
CA LEU A 108 36.67 5.45 -7.15
C LEU A 108 36.44 6.11 -5.77
N ALA A 109 37.04 7.29 -5.55
CA ALA A 109 36.82 8.07 -4.33
C ALA A 109 35.37 8.57 -4.22
N GLN A 110 34.80 9.11 -5.31
CA GLN A 110 33.40 9.55 -5.38
C GLN A 110 32.41 8.37 -5.20
N HIS A 111 32.73 7.19 -5.74
CA HIS A 111 31.93 5.98 -5.52
C HIS A 111 31.96 5.54 -4.05
N HIS A 112 33.10 5.67 -3.36
CA HIS A 112 33.20 5.31 -1.94
C HIS A 112 32.39 6.26 -1.04
N THR A 113 32.46 7.58 -1.27
CA THR A 113 31.64 8.56 -0.52
C THR A 113 30.15 8.39 -0.81
N HIS A 114 29.78 8.20 -2.09
CA HIS A 114 28.40 7.97 -2.48
C HIS A 114 27.81 6.69 -1.85
N ASN A 115 28.61 5.63 -1.70
CA ASN A 115 28.17 4.39 -1.08
C ASN A 115 27.94 4.56 0.44
N GLN A 116 28.82 5.29 1.14
CA GLN A 116 28.63 5.58 2.57
C GLN A 116 27.35 6.39 2.83
N ASP A 117 27.05 7.35 1.96
CA ASP A 117 25.82 8.13 2.05
C ASP A 117 24.57 7.26 1.81
N ILE A 118 24.61 6.34 0.84
CA ILE A 118 23.50 5.41 0.57
C ILE A 118 23.27 4.50 1.78
N GLU A 119 24.32 3.88 2.32
CA GLU A 119 24.23 3.00 3.48
C GLU A 119 23.60 3.72 4.67
N LYS A 120 24.08 4.92 4.99
CA LYS A 120 23.53 5.73 6.08
C LYS A 120 22.05 6.03 5.87
N VAL A 121 21.66 6.48 4.68
CA VAL A 121 20.26 6.79 4.35
C VAL A 121 19.36 5.56 4.46
N CYS A 122 19.83 4.39 4.04
CA CYS A 122 19.11 3.13 4.15
C CYS A 122 18.88 2.72 5.60
N TRP A 123 19.91 2.81 6.44
CA TRP A 123 19.78 2.53 7.88
C TRP A 123 18.89 3.55 8.59
N ASP A 124 19.07 4.84 8.32
CA ASP A 124 18.24 5.91 8.92
C ASP A 124 16.75 5.67 8.65
N ARG A 125 16.38 5.22 7.44
CA ARG A 125 14.98 4.88 7.09
C ARG A 125 14.46 3.72 7.94
N LEU A 126 15.18 2.59 7.93
CA LEU A 126 14.76 1.41 8.68
C LEU A 126 14.68 1.69 10.18
N GLU A 127 15.65 2.40 10.75
CA GLU A 127 15.67 2.78 12.16
C GLU A 127 14.52 3.71 12.54
N ASN A 128 14.19 4.68 11.68
CA ASN A 128 13.03 5.56 11.88
C ASN A 128 11.70 4.77 11.84
N PHE A 129 11.56 3.85 10.89
CA PHE A 129 10.41 2.95 10.81
C PHE A 129 10.29 2.11 12.11
N VAL A 130 11.37 1.45 12.52
CA VAL A 130 11.41 0.62 13.74
C VAL A 130 11.16 1.43 15.01
N ALA A 131 11.72 2.64 15.12
CA ALA A 131 11.47 3.54 16.23
C ALA A 131 10.00 3.93 16.32
N SER A 132 9.37 4.26 15.18
CA SER A 132 7.93 4.56 15.14
C SER A 132 7.09 3.34 15.52
N PHE A 133 7.44 2.15 15.02
CA PHE A 133 6.77 0.89 15.37
C PHE A 133 6.84 0.60 16.88
N ARG A 134 8.01 0.77 17.50
CA ARG A 134 8.20 0.61 18.95
C ARG A 134 7.36 1.61 19.75
N ALA A 135 7.30 2.85 19.28
CA ALA A 135 6.53 3.90 19.94
C ALA A 135 5.01 3.65 19.85
N THR A 136 4.53 3.08 18.75
CA THR A 136 3.08 2.93 18.48
C THR A 136 2.50 1.55 18.80
N THR A 137 3.35 0.58 19.18
CA THR A 137 2.96 -0.82 19.36
C THR A 137 3.36 -1.30 20.74
N THR A 138 2.42 -1.87 21.50
CA THR A 138 2.70 -2.33 22.87
C THR A 138 3.65 -3.53 22.87
N LYS A 139 4.39 -3.76 23.96
CA LYS A 139 5.26 -4.96 24.11
C LYS A 139 4.48 -6.27 23.93
N TYR A 140 3.22 -6.28 24.39
CA TYR A 140 2.35 -7.42 24.22
C TYR A 140 2.04 -7.66 22.72
N ASP A 141 1.66 -6.62 21.98
CA ASP A 141 1.41 -6.75 20.53
C ASP A 141 2.66 -7.12 19.76
N GLN A 142 3.82 -6.58 20.14
CA GLN A 142 5.11 -6.93 19.55
C GLN A 142 5.36 -8.44 19.62
N SER A 143 4.97 -9.11 20.70
CA SER A 143 5.09 -10.57 20.82
C SER A 143 4.19 -11.37 19.87
N GLN A 144 3.19 -10.72 19.27
CA GLN A 144 2.22 -11.32 18.33
C GLN A 144 2.50 -10.95 16.87
N ILE A 145 3.61 -10.24 16.62
CA ILE A 145 3.99 -9.74 15.30
C ILE A 145 5.27 -10.45 14.85
N GLU A 146 5.30 -10.85 13.58
CA GLU A 146 6.52 -11.24 12.87
C GLU A 146 6.82 -10.26 11.73
N PHE A 147 8.10 -10.06 11.45
CA PHE A 147 8.60 -9.37 10.28
C PHE A 147 9.11 -10.37 9.25
N ILE A 148 8.56 -10.34 8.05
CA ILE A 148 9.05 -11.12 6.91
C ILE A 148 9.74 -10.14 5.97
N ILE A 149 11.07 -10.12 6.05
CA ILE A 149 11.91 -9.12 5.40
C ILE A 149 12.47 -9.67 4.09
N GLY A 150 12.11 -9.03 2.98
CA GLY A 150 12.68 -9.32 1.67
C GLY A 150 13.94 -8.52 1.44
N ILE A 151 15.07 -9.18 1.19
CA ILE A 151 16.36 -8.53 0.89
C ILE A 151 16.87 -9.04 -0.46
N ASP A 152 17.29 -8.13 -1.35
CA ASP A 152 17.94 -8.51 -2.61
C ASP A 152 19.20 -9.37 -2.33
N GLU A 153 19.38 -10.47 -3.05
CA GLU A 153 20.48 -11.42 -2.77
C GLU A 153 21.89 -10.83 -2.97
N ASP A 154 22.02 -9.71 -3.67
CA ASP A 154 23.27 -8.97 -3.86
C ASP A 154 23.23 -7.58 -3.20
N ASP A 155 22.33 -7.38 -2.23
CA ASP A 155 22.25 -6.13 -1.47
C ASP A 155 23.49 -5.96 -0.57
N HIS A 156 24.35 -5.02 -0.92
CA HIS A 156 25.60 -4.76 -0.20
C HIS A 156 25.42 -4.15 1.20
N VAL A 157 24.26 -3.56 1.49
CA VAL A 157 23.97 -2.96 2.81
C VAL A 157 23.31 -4.00 3.71
N PHE A 158 22.24 -4.62 3.23
CA PHE A 158 21.36 -5.45 4.07
C PHE A 158 21.65 -6.95 3.99
N ASN A 159 22.28 -7.46 2.92
CA ASN A 159 22.57 -8.90 2.79
C ASN A 159 23.96 -9.29 3.30
N THR A 160 24.38 -8.72 4.43
CA THR A 160 25.55 -9.17 5.20
C THR A 160 25.09 -9.82 6.51
N GLN A 161 25.93 -10.68 7.09
CA GLN A 161 25.59 -11.34 8.37
C GLN A 161 25.44 -10.30 9.50
N SER A 162 26.37 -9.35 9.60
CA SER A 162 26.32 -8.28 10.58
C SER A 162 25.09 -7.37 10.43
N ALA A 163 24.66 -7.09 9.19
CA ALA A 163 23.44 -6.32 8.97
C ALA A 163 22.19 -7.08 9.45
N LYS A 164 22.11 -8.39 9.19
CA LYS A 164 20.98 -9.21 9.65
C LYS A 164 20.91 -9.27 11.18
N GLU A 165 22.04 -9.46 11.84
CA GLU A 165 22.15 -9.42 13.31
C GLU A 165 21.70 -8.06 13.87
N ARG A 166 22.13 -6.95 13.25
CA ARG A 166 21.67 -5.61 13.63
C ARG A 166 20.16 -5.43 13.42
N ILE A 167 19.60 -5.95 12.33
CA ILE A 167 18.15 -5.91 12.07
C ILE A 167 17.38 -6.68 13.15
N GLU A 168 17.85 -7.88 13.51
CA GLU A 168 17.27 -8.70 14.58
C GLU A 168 17.37 -8.01 15.96
N GLU A 169 18.44 -7.26 16.22
CA GLU A 169 18.60 -6.48 17.45
C GLU A 169 17.63 -5.28 17.52
N ILE A 170 17.45 -4.54 16.43
CA ILE A 170 16.58 -3.35 16.43
C ILE A 170 15.09 -3.71 16.30
N ILE A 171 14.71 -4.82 15.68
CA ILE A 171 13.30 -5.20 15.57
C ILE A 171 12.87 -5.96 16.84
N PRO A 172 11.89 -5.47 17.63
CA PRO A 172 11.54 -6.07 18.92
C PRO A 172 10.63 -7.32 18.79
N CYS A 173 10.67 -7.99 17.64
CA CYS A 173 9.73 -9.01 17.19
C CYS A 173 10.49 -10.14 16.48
N MET A 174 9.81 -11.25 16.20
CA MET A 174 10.41 -12.31 15.37
C MET A 174 10.71 -11.77 13.96
N VAL A 175 11.92 -12.03 13.46
CA VAL A 175 12.34 -11.66 12.10
C VAL A 175 12.58 -12.91 11.27
N ARG A 176 12.15 -12.89 10.01
CA ARG A 176 12.40 -13.91 9.01
C ARG A 176 12.92 -13.24 7.73
N PHE A 177 14.13 -13.59 7.33
CA PHE A 177 14.73 -13.09 6.08
C PHE A 177 14.39 -13.97 4.89
N ILE A 178 14.01 -13.34 3.78
CA ILE A 178 13.75 -13.98 2.49
C ILE A 178 14.61 -13.31 1.42
N LEU A 179 15.48 -14.09 0.77
CA LEU A 179 16.30 -13.59 -0.32
C LEU A 179 15.46 -13.37 -1.58
N ILE A 180 15.59 -12.18 -2.16
CA ILE A 180 14.95 -11.75 -3.38
C ILE A 180 15.95 -11.90 -4.52
N ARG A 181 15.57 -12.71 -5.51
CA ARG A 181 16.41 -13.01 -6.67
C ARG A 181 16.36 -11.90 -7.73
N PRO A 182 17.39 -11.74 -8.58
CA PRO A 182 17.48 -10.67 -9.57
C PRO A 182 16.28 -10.48 -10.49
N GLN A 183 15.60 -11.57 -10.85
CA GLN A 183 14.38 -11.49 -11.67
C GLN A 183 13.20 -10.76 -11.00
N LEU A 184 13.26 -10.52 -9.69
CA LEU A 184 12.23 -9.82 -8.91
C LEU A 184 12.61 -8.37 -8.55
N TYR A 185 13.84 -7.92 -8.82
CA TYR A 185 14.27 -6.56 -8.46
C TYR A 185 13.35 -5.49 -9.02
N GLY A 186 12.92 -4.59 -8.14
CA GLY A 186 11.97 -3.51 -8.44
C GLY A 186 10.55 -3.96 -8.78
N LYS A 187 10.23 -5.25 -8.66
CA LYS A 187 8.88 -5.81 -8.88
C LYS A 187 8.17 -6.01 -7.54
N VAL A 188 7.94 -4.91 -6.81
CA VAL A 188 7.47 -4.95 -5.41
C VAL A 188 6.20 -5.80 -5.21
N CYS A 189 5.24 -5.78 -6.14
CA CYS A 189 4.04 -6.63 -6.04
C CYS A 189 4.37 -8.13 -6.11
N LYS A 190 5.39 -8.50 -6.88
CA LYS A 190 5.87 -9.89 -6.96
C LYS A 190 6.70 -10.26 -5.73
N ILE A 191 7.44 -9.31 -5.18
CA ILE A 191 8.15 -9.47 -3.92
C ILE A 191 7.16 -9.71 -2.78
N TRP A 192 6.12 -8.87 -2.63
CA TRP A 192 5.08 -9.10 -1.61
C TRP A 192 4.39 -10.45 -1.77
N ASN A 193 4.10 -10.89 -3.00
CA ASN A 193 3.61 -12.25 -3.24
C ASN A 193 4.56 -13.34 -2.73
N ARG A 194 5.88 -13.15 -2.89
CA ARG A 194 6.89 -14.09 -2.37
C ARG A 194 6.94 -14.08 -0.85
N LEU A 195 6.91 -12.90 -0.22
CA LEU A 195 6.91 -12.76 1.24
C LEU A 195 5.63 -13.33 1.86
N ALA A 196 4.47 -13.08 1.24
CA ALA A 196 3.17 -13.56 1.70
C ALA A 196 3.06 -15.10 1.73
N GLN A 197 3.84 -15.82 0.92
CA GLN A 197 3.88 -17.29 0.97
C GLN A 197 4.46 -17.83 2.29
N GLU A 198 5.23 -17.01 2.99
CA GLU A 198 5.87 -17.36 4.26
C GLU A 198 5.03 -16.91 5.45
N ALA A 199 4.00 -16.07 5.22
CA ALA A 199 3.10 -15.56 6.24
C ALA A 199 2.16 -16.65 6.75
N LYS A 200 2.18 -16.87 8.06
CA LYS A 200 1.35 -17.87 8.76
C LYS A 200 0.39 -17.27 9.77
N HIS A 201 0.53 -15.98 10.03
CA HIS A 201 -0.26 -15.25 11.02
C HIS A 201 -1.63 -14.87 10.45
N ASP A 202 -2.56 -14.46 11.32
CA ASP A 202 -3.93 -14.13 10.94
C ASP A 202 -4.01 -12.91 10.03
N PHE A 203 -3.26 -11.88 10.34
CA PHE A 203 -3.24 -10.62 9.60
C PHE A 203 -1.92 -10.44 8.84
N ILE A 204 -2.02 -9.83 7.67
CA ILE A 204 -0.89 -9.51 6.82
C ILE A 204 -1.00 -8.04 6.43
N VAL A 205 0.07 -7.29 6.69
CA VAL A 205 0.19 -5.88 6.28
C VAL A 205 1.39 -5.69 5.38
N LEU A 206 1.21 -4.88 4.34
CA LEU A 206 2.26 -4.50 3.40
C LEU A 206 2.83 -3.17 3.89
N LEU A 207 4.11 -3.14 4.30
CA LEU A 207 4.78 -1.89 4.70
C LEU A 207 6.10 -1.73 3.95
N GLY A 208 6.52 -0.48 3.77
CA GLY A 208 7.87 -0.12 3.35
C GLY A 208 8.73 0.30 4.54
N ASP A 209 10.05 0.33 4.33
CA ASP A 209 11.04 0.89 5.28
C ASP A 209 10.98 2.43 5.37
N ASP A 210 10.20 3.06 4.49
CA ASP A 210 9.97 4.50 4.40
C ASP A 210 8.71 4.97 5.14
N ILE A 211 8.10 4.11 5.95
CA ILE A 211 6.87 4.40 6.70
C ILE A 211 7.19 4.86 8.12
N ILE A 212 6.42 5.85 8.59
CA ILE A 212 6.38 6.24 10.01
C ILE A 212 4.96 6.01 10.51
N LEU A 213 4.80 5.13 11.51
CA LEU A 213 3.54 4.92 12.21
C LEU A 213 3.33 6.04 13.23
N LEU A 214 2.11 6.59 13.30
CA LEU A 214 1.85 7.81 14.08
C LEU A 214 0.96 7.60 15.30
N ASP A 215 0.13 6.55 15.31
CA ASP A 215 -0.90 6.36 16.33
C ASP A 215 -0.74 5.04 17.08
N ASN A 216 -0.83 5.12 18.40
CA ASN A 216 -0.85 3.97 19.30
C ASN A 216 -2.09 3.10 19.06
N GLY A 217 -1.93 1.78 19.18
CA GLY A 217 -3.06 0.86 19.13
C GLY A 217 -3.65 0.66 17.73
N TRP A 218 -2.92 1.05 16.69
CA TRP A 218 -3.32 0.89 15.28
C TRP A 218 -3.75 -0.54 14.96
N LYS A 219 -3.05 -1.55 15.52
CA LYS A 219 -3.35 -2.98 15.35
C LYS A 219 -4.76 -3.32 15.83
N GLN A 220 -5.12 -2.96 17.06
CA GLN A 220 -6.43 -3.24 17.65
C GLN A 220 -7.55 -2.52 16.90
N LEU A 221 -7.30 -1.30 16.43
CA LEU A 221 -8.27 -0.56 15.63
C LEU A 221 -8.56 -1.26 14.30
N ILE A 222 -7.56 -1.90 13.69
CA ILE A 222 -7.74 -2.70 12.47
C ILE A 222 -8.48 -4.00 12.78
N GLU A 223 -8.12 -4.71 13.83
CA GLU A 223 -8.82 -5.93 14.28
C GLU A 223 -10.31 -5.65 14.52
N LEU A 224 -10.62 -4.59 15.26
CA LEU A 224 -11.99 -4.13 15.49
C LEU A 224 -12.70 -3.82 14.17
N ARG A 225 -12.01 -3.21 13.21
CA ARG A 225 -12.60 -2.90 11.91
C ARG A 225 -12.96 -4.17 11.13
N PHE A 226 -12.18 -5.24 11.25
CA PHE A 226 -12.55 -6.53 10.66
C PHE A 226 -13.75 -7.18 11.34
N GLU A 227 -13.91 -7.03 12.67
CA GLU A 227 -15.12 -7.43 13.39
C GLU A 227 -16.34 -6.67 12.86
N GLU A 228 -16.25 -5.34 12.78
CA GLU A 228 -17.32 -4.47 12.26
C GLU A 228 -17.72 -4.84 10.82
N ILE A 229 -16.73 -5.13 9.95
CA ILE A 229 -16.98 -5.57 8.58
C ILE A 229 -17.74 -6.90 8.57
N ALA A 230 -17.32 -7.88 9.36
CA ALA A 230 -17.96 -9.19 9.41
C ALA A 230 -19.42 -9.06 9.88
N ASP A 231 -19.67 -8.29 10.93
CA ASP A 231 -21.00 -8.03 11.48
C ASP A 231 -21.90 -7.31 10.47
N ALA A 232 -21.40 -6.23 9.84
CA ALA A 232 -22.18 -5.41 8.92
C ALA A 232 -22.52 -6.13 7.60
N THR A 233 -21.64 -7.01 7.13
CA THR A 233 -21.80 -7.68 5.83
C THR A 233 -22.33 -9.11 5.93
N GLY A 234 -22.29 -9.70 7.13
CA GLY A 234 -22.52 -11.13 7.35
C GLY A 234 -21.54 -12.02 6.61
N LEU A 235 -20.34 -11.52 6.27
CA LEU A 235 -19.26 -12.31 5.69
C LEU A 235 -18.45 -12.99 6.79
N PRO A 236 -17.76 -14.11 6.50
CA PRO A 236 -16.87 -14.73 7.48
C PRO A 236 -15.79 -13.75 7.95
N TYR A 237 -15.48 -13.76 9.25
CA TYR A 237 -14.41 -12.94 9.83
C TYR A 237 -13.09 -13.09 9.05
N GLY A 238 -12.42 -11.96 8.81
CA GLY A 238 -11.24 -11.88 7.95
C GLY A 238 -11.54 -11.75 6.46
N THR A 239 -12.79 -11.84 6.01
CA THR A 239 -13.14 -11.53 4.62
C THR A 239 -13.21 -10.02 4.44
N GLY A 240 -12.08 -9.36 4.22
CA GLY A 240 -12.05 -7.92 4.02
C GLY A 240 -10.65 -7.37 3.74
N CYS A 241 -10.60 -6.05 3.58
CA CYS A 241 -9.38 -5.27 3.43
C CYS A 241 -9.51 -3.97 4.23
N VAL A 242 -8.55 -3.71 5.12
CA VAL A 242 -8.57 -2.50 5.95
C VAL A 242 -7.32 -1.68 5.67
N ALA A 243 -7.47 -0.42 5.27
CA ALA A 243 -6.36 0.47 4.98
C ALA A 243 -6.09 1.43 6.16
N LEU A 244 -4.81 1.67 6.42
CA LEU A 244 -4.38 2.76 7.29
C LEU A 244 -4.56 4.10 6.56
N THR A 245 -4.61 5.19 7.34
CA THR A 245 -4.72 6.54 6.77
C THR A 245 -3.33 7.09 6.49
N ASP A 246 -2.92 7.12 5.23
CA ASP A 246 -1.66 7.76 4.83
C ASP A 246 -1.82 9.26 4.70
N LEU A 247 -1.08 10.00 5.52
CA LEU A 247 -1.09 11.46 5.50
C LEU A 247 -0.43 12.04 4.25
N SER A 248 0.44 11.28 3.59
CA SER A 248 1.09 11.68 2.33
C SER A 248 0.16 11.52 1.12
N PHE A 249 -0.85 10.64 1.21
CA PHE A 249 -1.83 10.37 0.15
C PHE A 249 -3.24 10.19 0.69
N GLN A 250 -3.84 11.28 1.16
CA GLN A 250 -5.17 11.24 1.76
C GLN A 250 -6.23 10.67 0.81
N GLY A 251 -7.02 9.71 1.31
CA GLY A 251 -8.07 9.04 0.54
C GLY A 251 -7.58 7.90 -0.36
N PHE A 252 -6.27 7.67 -0.44
CA PHE A 252 -5.70 6.52 -1.14
C PHE A 252 -5.47 5.37 -0.13
N PRO A 253 -5.95 4.14 -0.38
CA PRO A 253 -5.79 3.00 0.50
C PRO A 253 -4.42 2.37 0.27
N THR A 254 -3.38 3.11 0.58
CA THR A 254 -2.01 2.59 0.67
C THR A 254 -1.89 1.60 1.82
N PHE A 255 -0.96 0.65 1.70
CA PHE A 255 -0.59 -0.27 2.78
C PHE A 255 -1.78 -1.06 3.37
N PRO A 256 -2.58 -1.74 2.52
CA PRO A 256 -3.75 -2.47 2.99
C PRO A 256 -3.35 -3.62 3.93
N VAL A 257 -4.19 -3.84 4.94
CA VAL A 257 -4.20 -5.03 5.77
C VAL A 257 -5.24 -6.00 5.23
N ILE A 258 -4.81 -7.24 5.03
CA ILE A 258 -5.67 -8.36 4.69
C ILE A 258 -5.52 -9.47 5.74
N HIS A 259 -6.47 -10.39 5.77
CA HIS A 259 -6.40 -11.55 6.64
C HIS A 259 -5.96 -12.80 5.86
N GLN A 260 -5.46 -13.83 6.55
CA GLN A 260 -4.96 -15.09 5.98
C GLN A 260 -6.00 -15.85 5.15
N THR A 261 -7.28 -15.57 5.39
CA THR A 261 -8.40 -16.00 4.54
C THR A 261 -8.20 -15.60 3.09
N HIS A 262 -7.66 -14.42 2.80
CA HIS A 262 -7.31 -14.00 1.44
C HIS A 262 -6.34 -14.99 0.79
N LEU A 263 -5.23 -15.31 1.47
CA LEU A 263 -4.25 -16.27 0.94
C LEU A 263 -4.85 -17.67 0.79
N LYS A 264 -5.73 -18.10 1.70
CA LYS A 264 -6.47 -19.37 1.55
C LYS A 264 -7.40 -19.36 0.33
N THR A 265 -8.04 -18.23 0.03
CA THR A 265 -8.95 -18.09 -1.11
C THR A 265 -8.19 -18.03 -2.45
N PHE A 266 -7.15 -17.21 -2.55
CA PHE A 266 -6.49 -16.88 -3.82
C PHE A 266 -5.14 -17.58 -4.04
N ASN A 267 -4.57 -18.19 -2.99
CA ASN A 267 -3.24 -18.80 -2.98
C ASN A 267 -2.11 -17.85 -3.40
N ARG A 268 -2.32 -16.54 -3.20
CA ARG A 268 -1.38 -15.43 -3.41
C ARG A 268 -2.02 -14.13 -2.93
N LEU A 269 -1.21 -13.10 -2.74
CA LEU A 269 -1.65 -11.76 -2.35
C LEU A 269 -2.17 -10.96 -3.55
N LEU A 270 -1.45 -11.00 -4.68
CA LEU A 270 -1.75 -10.23 -5.88
C LEU A 270 -1.72 -11.13 -7.13
N PRO A 271 -2.57 -10.89 -8.15
CA PRO A 271 -2.46 -11.55 -9.45
C PRO A 271 -1.06 -11.39 -10.08
N ARG A 272 -0.65 -12.34 -10.93
CA ARG A 272 0.71 -12.40 -11.52
C ARG A 272 1.03 -11.22 -12.45
N GLN A 273 -0.02 -10.54 -12.93
CA GLN A 273 0.06 -9.37 -13.80
C GLN A 273 0.66 -8.17 -13.08
N PHE A 274 0.49 -8.07 -11.75
CA PHE A 274 1.05 -6.98 -10.97
C PHE A 274 2.57 -7.05 -10.93
N VAL A 275 3.21 -5.92 -11.22
CA VAL A 275 4.66 -5.77 -11.21
C VAL A 275 5.09 -4.92 -10.02
N ASN A 276 4.74 -3.64 -10.00
CA ASN A 276 5.15 -2.74 -8.93
C ASN A 276 4.21 -1.54 -8.66
N GLN A 277 3.03 -1.52 -9.28
CA GLN A 277 2.02 -0.49 -9.09
C GLN A 277 0.63 -1.12 -9.01
N GLY A 278 -0.30 -0.41 -8.37
CA GLY A 278 -1.71 -0.76 -8.33
C GLY A 278 -2.10 -1.90 -7.38
N GLY A 279 -1.16 -2.55 -6.68
CA GLY A 279 -1.47 -3.66 -5.77
C GLY A 279 -2.41 -3.26 -4.63
N ASP A 280 -2.05 -2.17 -3.94
CA ASP A 280 -2.82 -1.60 -2.83
C ASP A 280 -4.27 -1.23 -3.22
N PRO A 281 -4.49 -0.37 -4.25
CA PRO A 281 -5.84 -0.02 -4.66
C PRO A 281 -6.62 -1.21 -5.23
N PHE A 282 -5.96 -2.20 -5.83
CA PHE A 282 -6.61 -3.43 -6.28
C PHE A 282 -7.17 -4.25 -5.11
N LEU A 283 -6.39 -4.45 -4.04
CA LEU A 283 -6.84 -5.20 -2.87
C LEU A 283 -8.03 -4.50 -2.21
N TYR A 284 -7.94 -3.19 -2.02
CA TYR A 284 -9.04 -2.42 -1.45
C TYR A 284 -10.30 -2.51 -2.32
N GLU A 285 -10.17 -2.27 -3.63
CA GLU A 285 -11.30 -2.31 -4.56
C GLU A 285 -11.96 -3.71 -4.60
N LEU A 286 -11.17 -4.79 -4.62
CA LEU A 286 -11.67 -6.17 -4.63
C LEU A 286 -12.68 -6.43 -3.52
N TYR A 287 -12.37 -6.01 -2.29
CA TYR A 287 -13.25 -6.18 -1.14
C TYR A 287 -14.33 -5.11 -1.03
N SER A 288 -14.09 -3.90 -1.55
CA SER A 288 -15.10 -2.83 -1.57
C SER A 288 -16.37 -3.22 -2.33
N ARG A 289 -16.26 -4.07 -3.36
CA ARG A 289 -17.41 -4.62 -4.11
C ARG A 289 -18.34 -5.51 -3.29
N HIS A 290 -17.91 -5.88 -2.09
CA HIS A 290 -18.67 -6.65 -1.12
C HIS A 290 -18.95 -5.86 0.17
N ASN A 291 -18.78 -4.53 0.15
CA ASN A 291 -18.83 -3.66 1.33
C ASN A 291 -17.86 -4.10 2.43
N ALA A 292 -16.77 -4.80 2.05
CA ALA A 292 -15.83 -5.44 2.96
C ALA A 292 -14.47 -4.73 2.99
N SER A 293 -14.45 -3.43 2.66
CA SER A 293 -13.27 -2.59 2.73
C SER A 293 -13.52 -1.37 3.60
N SER A 294 -12.55 -0.96 4.41
CA SER A 294 -12.66 0.26 5.21
C SER A 294 -11.32 0.94 5.45
N PHE A 295 -11.35 2.25 5.68
CA PHE A 295 -10.24 2.97 6.29
C PHE A 295 -10.35 2.94 7.82
N VAL A 296 -9.22 3.12 8.49
CA VAL A 296 -9.15 3.42 9.92
C VAL A 296 -8.55 4.80 10.08
N ALA A 297 -9.41 5.82 10.23
CA ALA A 297 -9.01 7.23 10.34
C ALA A 297 -8.06 7.50 11.52
N ALA A 298 -8.20 6.74 12.61
CA ALA A 298 -7.40 6.85 13.83
C ALA A 298 -6.08 6.06 13.80
N ALA A 299 -5.82 5.31 12.73
CA ALA A 299 -4.56 4.58 12.52
C ALA A 299 -3.83 5.22 11.34
N ARG A 300 -3.05 6.27 11.64
CA ARG A 300 -2.36 7.06 10.63
C ARG A 300 -0.91 6.61 10.47
N LEU A 301 -0.42 6.79 9.26
CA LEU A 301 0.98 6.65 8.92
C LEU A 301 1.40 7.81 8.01
N LYS A 302 2.70 7.97 7.84
CA LYS A 302 3.29 8.89 6.87
C LYS A 302 4.29 8.14 6.01
N ASN A 303 4.09 8.21 4.69
CA ASN A 303 5.10 7.78 3.73
C ASN A 303 6.15 8.88 3.51
N THR A 304 7.43 8.58 3.75
CA THR A 304 8.53 9.56 3.66
C THR A 304 9.16 9.66 2.28
N LEU A 305 8.89 8.73 1.36
CA LEU A 305 9.42 8.73 -0.02
C LEU A 305 8.34 8.71 -1.09
N GLY A 306 7.20 8.08 -0.83
CA GLY A 306 6.07 8.08 -1.76
C GLY A 306 5.36 9.43 -1.71
N GLY A 307 5.30 10.11 -2.85
CA GLY A 307 4.64 11.42 -2.99
C GLY A 307 5.08 12.14 -4.25
N ASP A 308 6.40 12.17 -4.44
CA ASP A 308 7.06 13.01 -5.43
C ASP A 308 7.55 12.22 -6.66
N ASP A 309 7.92 12.93 -7.72
CA ASP A 309 8.28 12.42 -9.06
C ASP A 309 9.42 11.37 -9.09
N SER A 310 10.10 11.12 -7.98
CA SER A 310 11.21 10.17 -7.85
C SER A 310 10.77 8.82 -7.26
N ALA A 311 9.94 8.06 -7.98
CA ALA A 311 9.62 6.69 -7.57
C ALA A 311 10.89 5.80 -7.50
N ARG A 312 10.99 4.97 -6.45
CA ARG A 312 12.13 4.05 -6.23
C ARG A 312 12.39 3.11 -7.42
N TYR A 313 11.32 2.73 -8.12
CA TYR A 313 11.35 1.84 -9.28
C TYR A 313 10.63 2.46 -10.47
N LEU A 314 11.02 2.06 -11.69
CA LEU A 314 10.31 2.41 -12.91
C LEU A 314 8.86 1.90 -12.81
N LYS A 315 7.88 2.80 -12.81
CA LYS A 315 6.46 2.45 -12.71
C LYS A 315 6.04 1.57 -13.91
N HIS A 316 5.40 0.44 -13.60
CA HIS A 316 4.78 -0.43 -14.60
C HIS A 316 3.27 -0.45 -14.37
N ASP A 317 2.57 0.36 -15.15
CA ASP A 317 1.12 0.44 -15.07
C ASP A 317 0.48 -0.79 -15.70
N ILE A 318 -0.59 -1.26 -15.06
CA ILE A 318 -1.44 -2.30 -15.59
C ILE A 318 -2.90 -1.86 -15.45
N ASN A 319 -3.72 -2.15 -16.46
CA ASN A 319 -5.15 -1.94 -16.37
C ASN A 319 -5.81 -3.10 -15.60
N TRP A 320 -5.70 -3.07 -14.26
CA TRP A 320 -6.24 -4.11 -13.40
C TRP A 320 -7.76 -3.99 -13.17
N LYS A 321 -8.34 -2.80 -13.34
CA LYS A 321 -9.77 -2.53 -13.08
C LYS A 321 -10.73 -3.32 -13.98
N GLY A 322 -10.25 -3.76 -15.15
CA GLY A 322 -11.03 -4.54 -16.10
C GLY A 322 -11.06 -6.04 -15.80
N ILE A 323 -10.49 -6.83 -16.72
CA ILE A 323 -10.57 -8.29 -16.69
C ILE A 323 -9.96 -8.88 -15.41
N VAL A 324 -8.85 -8.31 -14.93
CA VAL A 324 -8.15 -8.82 -13.74
C VAL A 324 -9.06 -8.74 -12.52
N LEU A 325 -9.59 -7.56 -12.20
CA LEU A 325 -10.53 -7.38 -11.08
C LEU A 325 -11.76 -8.27 -11.23
N ARG A 326 -12.39 -8.32 -12.41
CA ARG A 326 -13.59 -9.13 -12.65
C ARG A 326 -13.37 -10.62 -12.38
N VAL A 327 -12.23 -11.18 -12.83
CA VAL A 327 -11.89 -12.59 -12.58
C VAL A 327 -11.72 -12.86 -11.09
N GLN A 328 -11.05 -11.95 -10.37
CA GLN A 328 -10.83 -12.12 -8.93
C GLN A 328 -12.13 -11.96 -8.12
N LEU A 329 -13.02 -11.06 -8.53
CA LEU A 329 -14.37 -10.93 -7.95
C LEU A 329 -15.19 -12.21 -8.14
N GLN A 330 -15.18 -12.81 -9.33
CA GLN A 330 -15.88 -14.06 -9.58
C GLN A 330 -15.32 -15.20 -8.71
N HIS A 331 -13.99 -15.26 -8.55
CA HIS A 331 -13.33 -16.23 -7.68
C HIS A 331 -13.75 -16.04 -6.21
N LEU A 332 -13.77 -14.79 -5.72
CA LEU A 332 -14.22 -14.46 -4.37
C LEU A 332 -15.69 -14.84 -4.15
N GLN A 333 -16.57 -14.50 -5.10
CA GLN A 333 -18.00 -14.85 -5.05
C GLN A 333 -18.23 -16.35 -4.98
N ASN A 334 -17.51 -17.12 -5.80
CA ASN A 334 -17.59 -18.58 -5.79
C ASN A 334 -17.13 -19.15 -4.44
N HIS A 335 -16.09 -18.56 -3.83
CA HIS A 335 -15.60 -18.97 -2.52
C HIS A 335 -16.60 -18.66 -1.40
N LEU A 336 -17.18 -17.46 -1.41
CA LEU A 336 -18.11 -17.01 -0.38
C LEU A 336 -19.50 -17.65 -0.50
N LYS A 337 -19.84 -18.23 -1.66
CA LYS A 337 -21.18 -18.74 -2.00
C LYS A 337 -22.30 -17.70 -1.77
N LYS A 338 -21.94 -16.43 -1.71
CA LYS A 338 -22.83 -15.29 -1.47
C LYS A 338 -22.71 -14.36 -2.66
N ARG A 339 -23.84 -13.99 -3.25
CA ARG A 339 -23.87 -12.92 -4.23
C ARG A 339 -23.83 -11.59 -3.47
N PRO A 340 -23.04 -10.60 -3.92
CA PRO A 340 -23.12 -9.28 -3.33
C PRO A 340 -24.55 -8.77 -3.46
N GLU A 341 -25.16 -8.44 -2.33
CA GLU A 341 -26.43 -7.75 -2.27
C GLU A 341 -26.14 -6.26 -2.41
N GLY A 342 -26.40 -5.71 -3.60
CA GLY A 342 -26.18 -4.28 -3.86
C GLY A 342 -25.98 -3.95 -5.32
N VAL A 343 -26.22 -2.68 -5.65
CA VAL A 343 -25.90 -2.07 -6.94
C VAL A 343 -24.66 -1.22 -6.73
N CYS A 344 -23.61 -1.45 -7.53
CA CYS A 344 -22.47 -0.54 -7.59
C CYS A 344 -22.89 0.66 -8.46
N LEU A 345 -22.95 1.85 -7.86
CA LEU A 345 -23.26 3.10 -8.53
C LEU A 345 -21.99 3.92 -8.67
N ASP A 346 -21.51 4.07 -9.90
CA ASP A 346 -20.40 4.97 -10.21
C ASP A 346 -20.91 6.41 -10.31
N ILE A 347 -20.66 7.21 -9.27
CA ILE A 347 -21.02 8.63 -9.26
C ILE A 347 -19.84 9.41 -9.82
N VAL A 348 -19.98 9.92 -11.04
CA VAL A 348 -19.02 10.87 -11.61
C VAL A 348 -19.37 12.26 -11.07
N VAL A 349 -18.52 12.79 -10.19
CA VAL A 349 -18.64 14.18 -9.72
C VAL A 349 -17.73 15.05 -10.59
N PRO A 350 -18.26 15.88 -11.50
CA PRO A 350 -17.44 16.82 -12.25
C PRO A 350 -16.82 17.82 -11.27
N SER A 351 -15.48 17.85 -11.19
CA SER A 351 -14.79 18.92 -10.49
C SER A 351 -14.75 20.17 -11.39
N TYR A 352 -15.08 21.33 -10.80
CA TYR A 352 -15.45 22.59 -11.45
C TYR A 352 -14.35 23.30 -12.28
N ARG A 353 -13.37 22.60 -12.86
CA ARG A 353 -12.23 23.24 -13.55
C ARG A 353 -12.21 23.12 -15.07
N THR A 354 -13.18 22.47 -15.68
CA THR A 354 -13.31 22.39 -17.16
C THR A 354 -14.77 22.32 -17.60
N ASN A 355 -15.07 22.84 -18.80
CA ASN A 355 -16.37 22.66 -19.44
C ASN A 355 -16.55 21.18 -19.79
N ASN A 356 -17.28 20.46 -18.95
CA ASN A 356 -17.43 19.01 -19.03
C ASN A 356 -18.73 18.58 -19.72
N ASP A 357 -19.45 19.48 -20.40
CA ASP A 357 -20.77 19.22 -20.98
C ASP A 357 -20.78 17.99 -21.90
N LYS A 358 -19.74 17.82 -22.73
CA LYS A 358 -19.61 16.66 -23.63
C LYS A 358 -19.39 15.35 -22.87
N ILE A 359 -18.62 15.36 -21.79
CA ILE A 359 -18.34 14.17 -20.97
C ILE A 359 -19.58 13.80 -20.17
N LEU A 360 -20.23 14.79 -19.53
CA LEU A 360 -21.48 14.61 -18.81
C LEU A 360 -22.59 14.09 -19.71
N THR A 361 -22.72 14.62 -20.93
CA THR A 361 -23.69 14.13 -21.91
C THR A 361 -23.44 12.67 -22.28
N LYS A 362 -22.18 12.26 -22.48
CA LYS A 362 -21.82 10.85 -22.73
C LYS A 362 -22.17 9.95 -21.56
N ILE A 363 -21.90 10.38 -20.33
CA ILE A 363 -22.22 9.63 -19.10
C ILE A 363 -23.74 9.48 -18.94
N ILE A 364 -24.50 10.56 -19.14
CA ILE A 364 -25.97 10.54 -19.09
C ILE A 364 -26.55 9.62 -20.18
N GLY A 365 -25.86 9.52 -21.33
CA GLY A 365 -26.22 8.61 -22.42
C GLY A 365 -25.89 7.13 -22.19
N LEU A 366 -25.11 6.78 -21.16
CA LEU A 366 -24.80 5.38 -20.84
C LEU A 366 -26.06 4.68 -20.33
N ARG A 367 -26.53 3.68 -21.08
CA ARG A 367 -27.62 2.80 -20.63
C ARG A 367 -27.03 1.71 -19.74
N ALA A 368 -27.74 1.37 -18.67
CA ALA A 368 -27.43 0.19 -17.89
C ALA A 368 -27.34 -1.03 -18.81
N SER A 369 -26.27 -1.81 -18.70
CA SER A 369 -26.14 -3.08 -19.38
C SER A 369 -27.22 -4.00 -18.82
N VAL A 370 -28.36 -4.06 -19.51
CA VAL A 370 -29.44 -4.99 -19.18
C VAL A 370 -28.84 -6.39 -19.30
N LYS A 371 -28.83 -7.11 -18.19
CA LYS A 371 -28.49 -8.53 -18.15
C LYS A 371 -29.72 -9.36 -18.46
#